data_AF-A0A1Z8XNQ9-F1
#
_entry.id   AF-A0A1Z8XNQ9-F1
#
_cell.length_a   1.000
_cell.length_b   1.000
_cell.length_c   1.000
_cell.angle_alpha   90.00
_cell.angle_beta   90.00
_cell.angle_gamma   90.00
#
_symmetry.space_group_name_H-M   'P 1'
#
loop_
_entity.id
_entity.type
_entity.pdbx_description
1 polymer ?
#
loop_
_entity_poly.entity_id
_entity_poly.type
_entity_poly.pdbx_seq_one_letter_code
_entity_poly.pdbx_strand_id
1 'polypeptide(L)'
;MSLAPPPNSTVAPYFFRDLSEGIQQHMYFWGSDVVQPEGNFLIEQGFERSPSKGVKGTSCYRLPWQNGHIELYGSCAGWYGHGNGFTFIRPKKRCYIWLSEEITPIPGDWQDELILKGAPTEELYKASLPFLDWLIFYETSVLDHFGSVYRMQNYIDYQKVPLAKAWIEPGLALRWFRCFRETPEKLVRSKKLSQKNTELKF
;
A
#
# COMPACT_ATOMS: atom_id res chain seq x y z
N MET A 1 18.63 1.66 3.11
CA MET A 1 19.03 0.24 2.97
C MET A 1 18.41 -0.29 1.70
N SER A 2 19.21 -0.82 0.77
CA SER A 2 18.71 -1.48 -0.45
C SER A 2 18.49 -2.95 -0.12
N LEU A 3 17.24 -3.42 -0.21
CA LEU A 3 16.90 -4.83 -0.06
C LEU A 3 17.31 -5.58 -1.34
N ALA A 4 17.90 -6.76 -1.20
CA ALA A 4 18.36 -7.58 -2.31
C ALA A 4 17.25 -7.83 -3.36
N PRO A 5 17.60 -7.95 -4.66
CA PRO A 5 16.62 -8.25 -5.69
C PRO A 5 15.96 -9.62 -5.41
N PRO A 6 14.63 -9.74 -5.52
CA PRO A 6 13.95 -11.00 -5.26
C PRO A 6 14.34 -12.05 -6.31
N PRO A 7 14.37 -13.35 -5.95
CA PRO A 7 14.56 -14.44 -6.90
C PRO A 7 13.44 -14.44 -7.95
N ASN A 8 13.68 -15.05 -9.13
CA ASN A 8 12.67 -15.26 -10.18
C ASN A 8 11.47 -16.04 -9.60
N SER A 9 10.48 -15.30 -9.10
CA SER A 9 9.39 -15.84 -8.30
C SER A 9 8.10 -15.73 -9.08
N THR A 10 7.43 -16.86 -9.29
CA THR A 10 6.12 -16.89 -9.93
C THR A 10 5.05 -16.44 -8.91
N VAL A 11 4.74 -15.14 -8.90
CA VAL A 11 3.63 -14.59 -8.13
C VAL A 11 2.31 -14.93 -8.83
N ALA A 12 1.36 -15.51 -8.12
CA ALA A 12 0.05 -15.78 -8.67
C ALA A 12 -0.82 -14.50 -8.77
N PRO A 13 -1.61 -14.29 -9.84
CA PRO A 13 -2.35 -13.05 -10.07
C PRO A 13 -3.32 -12.65 -8.94
N TYR A 14 -3.86 -13.65 -8.24
CA TYR A 14 -4.82 -13.42 -7.16
C TYR A 14 -4.19 -12.77 -5.92
N PHE A 15 -2.86 -12.78 -5.76
CA PHE A 15 -2.21 -12.07 -4.65
C PHE A 15 -2.28 -10.55 -4.81
N PHE A 16 -2.42 -10.04 -6.03
CA PHE A 16 -2.67 -8.60 -6.24
C PHE A 16 -4.06 -8.15 -5.81
N ARG A 17 -5.02 -9.07 -5.76
CA ARG A 17 -6.31 -8.81 -5.13
C ARG A 17 -6.14 -8.69 -3.62
N ASP A 18 -5.40 -9.62 -3.01
CA ASP A 18 -5.14 -9.58 -1.57
C ASP A 18 -4.33 -8.31 -1.20
N LEU A 19 -3.34 -7.91 -2.01
CA LEU A 19 -2.60 -6.65 -1.86
C LEU A 19 -3.52 -5.43 -1.99
N SER A 20 -4.41 -5.42 -2.98
CA SER A 20 -5.39 -4.34 -3.17
C SER A 20 -6.31 -4.16 -1.96
N GLU A 21 -6.78 -5.27 -1.38
CA GLU A 21 -7.57 -5.28 -0.15
C GLU A 21 -6.76 -4.75 1.04
N GLY A 22 -5.48 -5.13 1.14
CA GLY A 22 -4.56 -4.64 2.17
C GLY A 22 -4.26 -3.16 2.07
N ILE A 23 -3.93 -2.65 0.88
CA ILE A 23 -3.69 -1.22 0.65
C ILE A 23 -4.95 -0.42 0.97
N GLN A 24 -6.13 -0.88 0.53
CA GLN A 24 -7.39 -0.20 0.84
C GLN A 24 -7.65 -0.05 2.35
N GLN A 25 -7.32 -1.08 3.14
CA GLN A 25 -7.38 -0.99 4.60
C GLN A 25 -6.34 0.00 5.15
N HIS A 26 -5.10 -0.04 4.65
CA HIS A 26 -4.04 0.86 5.10
C HIS A 26 -4.30 2.33 4.76
N MET A 27 -5.00 2.62 3.66
CA MET A 27 -5.44 3.98 3.37
C MET A 27 -6.31 4.59 4.49
N TYR A 28 -7.09 3.78 5.20
CA TYR A 28 -7.81 4.24 6.39
C TYR A 28 -6.86 4.46 7.57
N PHE A 29 -5.87 3.57 7.75
CA PHE A 29 -4.86 3.71 8.80
C PHE A 29 -4.02 4.96 8.61
N TRP A 30 -3.53 5.26 7.41
CA TRP A 30 -2.81 6.50 7.11
C TRP A 30 -3.68 7.73 7.37
N GLY A 31 -4.98 7.66 7.06
CA GLY A 31 -5.93 8.71 7.43
C GLY A 31 -6.02 8.94 8.93
N SER A 32 -5.93 7.87 9.72
CA SER A 32 -5.89 7.93 11.20
C SER A 32 -4.56 8.53 11.69
N ASP A 33 -3.44 8.13 11.09
CA ASP A 33 -2.09 8.62 11.43
C ASP A 33 -1.91 10.12 11.16
N VAL A 34 -2.72 10.69 10.25
CA VAL A 34 -2.73 12.11 9.90
C VAL A 34 -3.47 12.98 10.92
N VAL A 35 -4.47 12.42 11.61
CA VAL A 35 -5.37 13.16 12.51
C VAL A 35 -5.07 12.93 13.99
N GLN A 36 -3.84 12.51 14.32
CA GLN A 36 -3.45 12.30 15.70
C GLN A 36 -3.37 13.64 16.46
N PRO A 37 -3.72 13.67 17.76
CA PRO A 37 -3.56 14.85 18.61
C PRO A 37 -2.14 15.41 18.62
N GLU A 38 -1.15 14.53 18.54
CA GLU A 38 0.28 14.85 18.60
C GLU A 38 0.81 15.48 17.31
N GLY A 39 0.13 15.25 16.18
CA GLY A 39 0.56 15.75 14.89
C GLY A 39 0.18 14.85 13.72
N ASN A 40 0.75 15.17 12.57
CA ASN A 40 0.57 14.40 11.35
C ASN A 40 1.78 13.48 11.16
N PHE A 41 1.61 12.19 11.46
CA PHE A 41 2.73 11.26 11.45
C PHE A 41 3.33 11.05 10.04
N LEU A 42 2.55 11.21 8.96
CA LEU A 42 3.13 11.19 7.60
C LEU A 42 4.15 12.32 7.43
N ILE A 43 3.84 13.53 7.90
CA ILE A 43 4.77 14.66 7.82
C ILE A 43 6.02 14.40 8.67
N GLU A 44 5.88 13.80 9.85
CA GLU A 44 7.01 13.39 10.69
C GLU A 44 7.90 12.33 10.01
N GLN A 45 7.30 11.45 9.20
CA GLN A 45 8.03 10.50 8.35
C GLN A 45 8.62 11.13 7.08
N GLY A 46 8.56 12.46 6.93
CA GLY A 46 9.19 13.20 5.84
C GLY A 46 8.30 13.42 4.61
N PHE A 47 6.99 13.16 4.70
CA PHE A 47 6.07 13.51 3.61
C PHE A 47 5.84 15.02 3.52
N GLU A 48 5.86 15.52 2.29
CA GLU A 48 5.36 16.85 1.96
C GLU A 48 3.86 16.78 1.67
N ARG A 49 3.08 17.62 2.37
CA ARG A 49 1.64 17.74 2.16
C ARG A 49 1.34 18.83 1.15
N SER A 50 0.51 18.52 0.16
CA SER A 50 0.00 19.49 -0.82
C SER A 50 -1.51 19.33 -1.04
N PRO A 51 -2.20 20.33 -1.60
CA PRO A 51 -3.58 20.17 -2.04
C PRO A 51 -3.69 19.10 -3.15
N SER A 52 -4.75 18.30 -3.12
CA SER A 52 -5.05 17.37 -4.22
C SER A 52 -5.39 18.12 -5.51
N LYS A 53 -4.84 17.66 -6.63
CA LYS A 53 -5.07 18.25 -7.96
C LYS A 53 -6.47 17.97 -8.53
N GLY A 54 -7.13 16.90 -8.09
CA GLY A 54 -8.42 16.47 -8.63
C GLY A 54 -9.60 16.76 -7.70
N VAL A 55 -9.70 16.03 -6.60
CA VAL A 55 -10.83 16.14 -5.67
C VAL A 55 -10.60 17.29 -4.67
N LYS A 56 -11.40 18.36 -4.79
CA LYS A 56 -11.40 19.48 -3.83
C LYS A 56 -11.55 19.00 -2.40
N GLY A 57 -10.75 19.57 -1.49
CA GLY A 57 -10.79 19.26 -0.06
C GLY A 57 -10.02 18.00 0.35
N THR A 58 -9.33 17.33 -0.58
CA THR A 58 -8.40 16.23 -0.26
C THR A 58 -6.95 16.68 -0.30
N SER A 59 -6.08 16.02 0.45
CA SER A 59 -4.64 16.27 0.44
C SER A 59 -3.90 15.18 -0.33
N CYS A 60 -2.76 15.57 -0.90
CA CYS A 60 -1.73 14.69 -1.44
C CYS A 60 -0.55 14.69 -0.46
N TYR A 61 0.01 13.52 -0.19
CA TYR A 61 1.27 13.37 0.54
C TYR A 61 2.31 12.77 -0.38
N ARG A 62 3.45 13.43 -0.54
CA ARG A 62 4.57 12.95 -1.38
C ARG A 62 5.85 12.77 -0.57
N LEU A 63 6.57 11.67 -0.80
CA LEU A 63 7.84 11.36 -0.15
C LEU A 63 8.84 10.84 -1.19
N PRO A 64 10.04 11.45 -1.35
CA PRO A 64 11.12 10.86 -2.13
C PRO A 64 11.50 9.47 -1.61
N TRP A 65 11.52 8.46 -2.49
CA TRP A 65 11.75 7.06 -2.10
C TRP A 65 12.34 6.23 -3.23
N GLN A 66 13.49 5.59 -2.99
CA GLN A 66 14.16 4.65 -3.89
C GLN A 66 14.20 5.12 -5.37
N ASN A 67 14.81 6.28 -5.65
CA ASN A 67 14.91 6.88 -6.99
C ASN A 67 13.56 7.19 -7.67
N GLY A 68 12.50 7.26 -6.87
CA GLY A 68 11.18 7.74 -7.26
C GLY A 68 10.57 8.49 -6.09
N HIS A 69 9.24 8.39 -5.96
CA HIS A 69 8.52 8.93 -4.82
C HIS A 69 7.27 8.11 -4.53
N ILE A 70 6.87 8.09 -3.26
CA ILE A 70 5.56 7.62 -2.83
C ILE A 70 4.60 8.79 -2.95
N GLU A 71 3.39 8.53 -3.45
CA GLU A 71 2.30 9.50 -3.46
C GLU A 71 1.02 8.88 -2.92
N LEU A 72 0.42 9.54 -1.92
CA LEU A 72 -0.77 9.07 -1.22
C LEU A 72 -1.91 10.07 -1.35
N TYR A 73 -3.04 9.58 -1.82
CA TYR A 73 -4.34 10.26 -1.84
C TYR A 73 -5.39 9.41 -1.10
N GLY A 74 -6.55 10.00 -0.78
CA GLY A 74 -7.68 9.23 -0.25
C GLY A 74 -8.31 8.22 -1.23
N SER A 75 -7.94 8.30 -2.51
CA SER A 75 -8.52 7.53 -3.63
C SER A 75 -7.49 6.73 -4.44
N CYS A 76 -6.20 6.96 -4.26
CA CYS A 76 -5.12 6.15 -4.83
C CYS A 76 -3.86 6.26 -3.98
N ALA A 77 -2.97 5.29 -4.14
CA ALA A 77 -1.66 5.28 -3.50
C ALA A 77 -0.67 4.53 -4.39
N GLY A 78 0.56 5.01 -4.50
CA GLY A 78 1.53 4.39 -5.39
C GLY A 78 2.95 4.86 -5.21
N TRP A 79 3.84 4.21 -5.94
CA TRP A 79 5.23 4.60 -6.12
C TRP A 79 5.46 4.93 -7.60
N TYR A 80 6.15 6.03 -7.87
CA TYR A 80 6.43 6.50 -9.23
C TYR A 80 7.90 6.90 -9.31
N GLY A 81 8.64 6.29 -10.21
CA GLY A 81 10.08 6.50 -10.40
C GLY A 81 10.50 6.11 -11.81
N HIS A 82 11.81 6.08 -12.05
CA HIS A 82 12.33 5.87 -13.40
C HIS A 82 11.87 4.52 -14.00
N GLY A 83 11.30 4.57 -15.21
CA GLY A 83 10.66 3.49 -15.93
C GLY A 83 9.15 3.46 -15.67
N ASN A 84 8.70 2.40 -15.00
CA ASN A 84 7.30 2.14 -14.72
C ASN A 84 7.03 2.26 -13.22
N GLY A 85 5.95 2.93 -12.85
CA GLY A 85 5.46 3.01 -11.48
C GLY A 85 4.49 1.90 -11.11
N PHE A 86 4.07 1.91 -9.85
CA PHE A 86 3.01 1.07 -9.30
C PHE A 86 1.93 1.96 -8.69
N THR A 87 0.67 1.66 -9.00
CA THR A 87 -0.44 2.40 -8.40
C THR A 87 -1.60 1.49 -8.03
N PHE A 88 -2.15 1.71 -6.85
CA PHE A 88 -3.46 1.21 -6.44
C PHE A 88 -4.50 2.31 -6.63
N ILE A 89 -5.57 2.00 -7.37
CA ILE A 89 -6.70 2.92 -7.59
C ILE A 89 -7.93 2.39 -6.85
N ARG A 90 -8.35 3.08 -5.80
CA ARG A 90 -9.42 2.64 -4.88
C ARG A 90 -10.77 2.44 -5.57
N PRO A 91 -11.27 3.34 -6.45
CA PRO A 91 -12.51 3.10 -7.17
C PRO A 91 -12.49 1.84 -8.05
N LYS A 92 -11.32 1.49 -8.61
CA LYS A 92 -11.12 0.30 -9.44
C LYS A 92 -10.80 -0.95 -8.60
N LYS A 93 -10.47 -0.79 -7.31
CA LYS A 93 -10.06 -1.83 -6.34
C LYS A 93 -8.93 -2.71 -6.89
N ARG A 94 -7.98 -2.11 -7.58
CA ARG A 94 -6.96 -2.84 -8.33
C ARG A 94 -5.63 -2.10 -8.38
N CYS A 95 -4.56 -2.89 -8.40
CA CYS A 95 -3.19 -2.47 -8.64
C CYS A 95 -2.85 -2.50 -10.14
N TYR A 96 -2.05 -1.54 -10.58
CA TYR A 96 -1.63 -1.36 -11.96
C TYR A 96 -0.16 -0.97 -12.05
N ILE A 97 0.44 -1.29 -13.20
CA ILE A 97 1.65 -0.61 -13.64
C ILE A 97 1.25 0.74 -14.21
N TRP A 98 1.97 1.77 -13.80
CA TRP A 98 1.81 3.13 -14.25
C TRP A 98 2.95 3.52 -15.21
N LEU A 99 2.61 4.04 -16.38
CA LEU A 99 3.53 4.21 -17.52
C LEU A 99 4.18 5.60 -17.59
N SER A 100 4.11 6.39 -16.53
CA SER A 100 4.71 7.73 -16.48
C SER A 100 5.45 7.98 -15.18
N GLU A 101 6.59 8.66 -15.31
CA GLU A 101 7.40 9.11 -14.17
C GLU A 101 7.02 10.53 -13.72
N GLU A 102 6.59 11.35 -14.68
CA GLU A 102 6.30 12.78 -14.49
C GLU A 102 4.86 13.01 -14.05
N ILE A 103 3.92 12.29 -14.67
CA ILE A 103 2.49 12.46 -14.44
C ILE A 103 2.04 11.37 -13.46
N THR A 104 1.58 11.77 -12.28
CA THR A 104 0.95 10.85 -11.32
C THR A 104 -0.57 10.83 -11.48
N PRO A 105 -1.26 9.76 -11.01
CA PRO A 105 -2.71 9.68 -11.10
C PRO A 105 -3.39 10.87 -10.46
N ILE A 106 -4.27 11.53 -11.20
CA ILE A 106 -5.13 12.60 -10.67
C ILE A 106 -6.45 11.97 -10.22
N PRO A 107 -6.80 12.06 -8.92
CA PRO A 107 -8.08 11.58 -8.42
C PRO A 107 -9.29 12.11 -9.21
N GLY A 108 -10.02 11.21 -9.87
CA GLY A 108 -11.21 11.54 -10.66
C GLY A 108 -11.01 11.36 -12.17
N ASP A 109 -9.84 11.75 -12.68
CA ASP A 109 -9.53 11.67 -14.12
C ASP A 109 -8.88 10.32 -14.48
N TRP A 110 -8.09 9.75 -13.58
CA TRP A 110 -7.48 8.41 -13.64
C TRP A 110 -6.61 8.07 -14.86
N GLN A 111 -6.36 9.01 -15.77
CA GLN A 111 -5.48 8.94 -16.95
C GLN A 111 -5.26 7.50 -17.45
N ASP A 112 -6.35 6.88 -17.91
CA ASP A 112 -6.42 5.45 -18.24
C ASP A 112 -5.39 5.02 -19.30
N GLU A 113 -4.89 5.97 -20.10
CA GLU A 113 -3.81 5.82 -21.07
C GLU A 113 -2.43 5.58 -20.44
N LEU A 114 -2.23 6.02 -19.19
CA LEU A 114 -1.01 5.79 -18.41
C LEU A 114 -1.06 4.49 -17.60
N ILE A 115 -2.14 3.71 -17.73
CA ILE A 115 -2.31 2.42 -17.07
C ILE A 115 -1.96 1.30 -18.06
N LEU A 116 -0.98 0.47 -17.72
CA LEU A 116 -0.72 -0.75 -18.49
C LEU A 116 -1.79 -1.81 -18.19
N LYS A 117 -2.79 -1.89 -19.08
CA LYS A 117 -3.86 -2.88 -19.00
C LYS A 117 -3.32 -4.26 -19.39
N GLY A 118 -3.57 -5.26 -18.54
CA GLY A 118 -3.13 -6.64 -18.81
C GLY A 118 -1.64 -6.88 -18.58
N ALA A 119 -0.97 -6.04 -17.78
CA ALA A 119 0.43 -6.23 -17.40
C ALA A 119 0.71 -7.67 -16.92
N PRO A 120 1.82 -8.29 -17.36
CA PRO A 120 2.27 -9.56 -16.82
C PRO A 120 2.41 -9.49 -15.30
N THR A 121 2.04 -10.57 -14.61
CA THR A 121 2.01 -10.60 -13.14
C THR A 121 3.39 -10.39 -12.53
N GLU A 122 4.44 -10.87 -13.21
CA GLU A 122 5.83 -10.67 -12.81
C GLU A 122 6.26 -9.20 -12.91
N GLU A 123 5.85 -8.50 -13.97
CA GLU A 123 6.16 -7.07 -14.13
C GLU A 123 5.43 -6.24 -13.06
N LEU A 124 4.15 -6.55 -12.81
CA LEU A 124 3.39 -5.85 -11.76
C LEU A 124 3.99 -6.10 -10.38
N TYR A 125 4.52 -7.31 -10.15
CA TYR A 125 5.25 -7.63 -8.93
C TYR A 125 6.50 -6.78 -8.78
N LYS A 126 7.36 -6.76 -9.81
CA LYS A 126 8.58 -5.93 -9.82
C LYS A 126 8.27 -4.46 -9.59
N ALA A 127 7.25 -3.92 -10.26
CA ALA A 127 6.81 -2.53 -10.09
C ALA A 127 6.32 -2.25 -8.65
N SER A 128 5.72 -3.24 -7.97
CA SER A 128 5.21 -3.07 -6.61
C SER A 128 6.30 -3.04 -5.52
N LEU A 129 7.52 -3.52 -5.81
CA LEU A 129 8.56 -3.72 -4.78
C LEU A 129 8.95 -2.43 -4.05
N PRO A 130 9.19 -1.28 -4.72
CA PRO A 130 9.55 -0.06 -3.99
C PRO A 130 8.43 0.45 -3.09
N PHE A 131 7.18 0.27 -3.53
CA PHE A 131 6.00 0.60 -2.72
C PHE A 131 5.86 -0.33 -1.51
N LEU A 132 6.08 -1.65 -1.69
CA LEU A 132 6.09 -2.61 -0.58
C LEU A 132 7.19 -2.31 0.42
N ASP A 133 8.39 -1.92 -0.04
CA ASP A 133 9.49 -1.53 0.83
C ASP A 133 9.13 -0.34 1.70
N TRP A 134 8.52 0.68 1.10
CA TRP A 134 8.01 1.83 1.85
C TRP A 134 6.91 1.42 2.83
N LEU A 135 5.94 0.62 2.39
CA LEU A 135 4.82 0.18 3.23
C LEU A 135 5.31 -0.57 4.47
N ILE A 136 6.24 -1.51 4.30
CA ILE A 136 6.82 -2.29 5.39
C ILE A 136 7.63 -1.38 6.33
N PHE A 137 8.41 -0.46 5.78
CA PHE A 137 9.16 0.53 6.56
C PHE A 137 8.22 1.39 7.40
N TYR A 138 7.22 2.01 6.76
CA TYR A 138 6.27 2.90 7.41
C TYR A 138 5.47 2.19 8.51
N GLU A 139 4.96 0.98 8.24
CA GLU A 139 4.23 0.21 9.26
C GLU A 139 5.13 -0.21 10.41
N THR A 140 6.42 -0.45 10.18
CA THR A 140 7.38 -0.71 11.26
C THR A 140 7.57 0.56 12.11
N SER A 141 7.75 1.73 11.48
CA SER A 141 7.85 3.02 12.19
C SER A 141 6.61 3.35 13.02
N VAL A 142 5.40 3.06 12.51
CA VAL A 142 4.15 3.21 13.26
C VAL A 142 4.17 2.33 14.51
N LEU A 143 4.57 1.06 14.38
CA LEU A 143 4.60 0.14 15.51
C LEU A 143 5.64 0.56 16.55
N ASP A 144 6.79 1.08 16.11
CA ASP A 144 7.84 1.58 17.00
C ASP A 144 7.39 2.85 17.74
N HIS A 145 6.63 3.73 17.08
CA HIS A 145 6.18 4.99 17.65
C HIS A 145 4.91 4.87 18.52
N PHE A 146 3.86 4.25 17.99
CA PHE A 146 2.54 4.18 18.64
C PHE A 146 2.25 2.82 19.31
N GLY A 147 3.02 1.79 18.99
CA GLY A 147 2.79 0.42 19.47
C GLY A 147 1.70 -0.34 18.71
N SER A 148 1.66 -1.66 18.94
CA SER A 148 0.72 -2.56 18.28
C SER A 148 -0.74 -2.35 18.70
N VAL A 149 -0.97 -1.85 19.92
CA VAL A 149 -2.32 -1.60 20.45
C VAL A 149 -3.00 -0.50 19.64
N TYR A 150 -2.29 0.57 19.29
CA TYR A 150 -2.80 1.65 18.46
C TYR A 150 -3.30 1.12 17.10
N ARG A 151 -2.45 0.35 16.41
CA ARG A 151 -2.79 -0.15 15.08
C ARG A 151 -3.93 -1.19 15.13
N MET A 152 -3.99 -2.00 16.19
CA MET A 152 -5.13 -2.89 16.44
C MET A 152 -6.43 -2.11 16.67
N GLN A 153 -6.36 -0.99 17.39
CA GLN A 153 -7.52 -0.11 17.57
C GLN A 153 -7.99 0.47 16.23
N ASN A 154 -7.08 0.95 15.38
CA ASN A 154 -7.45 1.40 14.03
C ASN A 154 -8.13 0.29 13.21
N TYR A 155 -7.69 -0.96 13.35
CA TYR A 155 -8.32 -2.11 12.69
C TYR A 155 -9.74 -2.38 13.22
N ILE A 156 -9.94 -2.34 14.54
CA ILE A 156 -11.27 -2.45 15.16
C ILE A 156 -12.19 -1.33 14.70
N ASP A 157 -11.69 -0.10 14.59
CA ASP A 157 -12.48 1.03 14.12
C ASP A 157 -12.79 0.95 12.63
N TYR A 158 -11.85 0.45 11.82
CA TYR A 158 -12.09 0.16 10.41
C TYR A 158 -13.22 -0.85 10.19
N GLN A 159 -13.34 -1.87 11.07
CA GLN A 159 -14.43 -2.84 11.01
C GLN A 159 -15.83 -2.22 11.24
N LYS A 160 -15.89 -1.05 11.90
CA LYS A 160 -17.14 -0.32 12.15
C LYS A 160 -17.51 0.62 11.00
N VAL A 161 -16.59 0.89 10.06
CA VAL A 161 -16.86 1.78 8.93
C VAL A 161 -17.89 1.13 8.00
N PRO A 162 -18.99 1.84 7.64
CA PRO A 162 -20.01 1.30 6.75
C PRO A 162 -19.42 0.81 5.43
N LEU A 163 -19.81 -0.40 5.01
CA LEU A 163 -19.37 -1.04 3.76
C LEU A 163 -17.87 -1.37 3.68
N ALA A 164 -17.08 -1.09 4.73
CA ALA A 164 -15.70 -1.53 4.80
C ALA A 164 -15.65 -3.06 4.89
N LYS A 165 -14.70 -3.64 4.16
CA LYS A 165 -14.38 -5.07 4.24
C LYS A 165 -12.99 -5.17 4.84
N ALA A 166 -12.93 -5.46 6.14
CA ALA A 166 -11.67 -5.73 6.81
C ALA A 166 -10.96 -6.90 6.11
N TRP A 167 -9.65 -6.73 5.90
CA TRP A 167 -8.80 -7.69 5.22
C TRP A 167 -8.27 -8.72 6.22
N ILE A 168 -7.17 -8.39 6.91
CA ILE A 168 -6.59 -9.16 8.03
C ILE A 168 -6.09 -8.20 9.10
N GLU A 169 -5.90 -8.70 10.33
CA GLU A 169 -5.38 -7.90 11.43
C GLU A 169 -3.95 -7.38 11.16
N PRO A 170 -3.53 -6.26 11.78
CA PRO A 170 -2.29 -5.59 11.40
C PRO A 170 -1.01 -6.42 11.56
N GLY A 171 -0.89 -7.22 12.62
CA GLY A 171 0.27 -8.08 12.81
C GLY A 171 0.42 -9.13 11.72
N LEU A 172 -0.70 -9.72 11.26
CA LEU A 172 -0.72 -10.61 10.10
C LEU A 172 -0.48 -9.86 8.80
N ALA A 173 -1.02 -8.65 8.64
CA ALA A 173 -0.81 -7.81 7.46
C ALA A 173 0.66 -7.50 7.22
N LEU A 174 1.39 -7.05 8.24
CA LEU A 174 2.82 -6.73 8.12
C LEU A 174 3.64 -7.98 7.74
N ARG A 175 3.35 -9.13 8.36
CA ARG A 175 3.98 -10.41 7.97
C ARG A 175 3.65 -10.79 6.53
N TRP A 176 2.41 -10.58 6.11
CA TRP A 176 1.99 -10.88 4.74
C TRP A 176 2.71 -10.00 3.72
N PHE A 177 2.86 -8.69 3.97
CA PHE A 177 3.61 -7.80 3.08
C PHE A 177 5.09 -8.18 3.01
N ARG A 178 5.73 -8.50 4.15
CA ARG A 178 7.11 -9.00 4.18
C ARG A 178 7.25 -10.28 3.36
N CYS A 179 6.36 -11.26 3.56
CA CYS A 179 6.35 -12.48 2.77
C CYS A 179 6.14 -12.21 1.28
N PHE A 180 5.24 -11.30 0.90
CA PHE A 180 5.05 -10.95 -0.51
C PHE A 180 6.32 -10.31 -1.09
N ARG A 181 6.99 -9.46 -0.31
CA ARG A 181 8.19 -8.77 -0.74
C ARG A 181 9.44 -9.66 -0.83
N GLU A 182 9.60 -10.59 0.09
CA GLU A 182 10.87 -11.32 0.30
C GLU A 182 10.80 -12.77 -0.20
N THR A 183 9.69 -13.46 0.07
CA THR A 183 9.51 -14.90 -0.21
C THR A 183 8.11 -15.16 -0.78
N PRO A 184 7.76 -14.56 -1.94
CA PRO A 184 6.42 -14.66 -2.54
C PRO A 184 5.98 -16.10 -2.84
N GLU A 185 6.91 -17.04 -3.00
CA GLU A 185 6.65 -18.47 -3.18
C GLU A 185 6.02 -19.13 -1.95
N LYS A 186 6.21 -18.55 -0.77
CA LYS A 186 5.60 -19.00 0.49
C LYS A 186 4.30 -18.25 0.81
N LEU A 187 3.90 -17.30 -0.03
CA LEU A 187 2.78 -16.42 0.25
C LEU A 187 1.48 -17.21 0.34
N VAL A 188 0.74 -16.97 1.42
CA VAL A 188 -0.57 -17.59 1.64
C VAL A 188 -1.67 -16.56 1.39
N ARG A 189 -2.81 -17.00 0.86
CA ARG A 189 -3.98 -16.13 0.67
C ARG A 189 -4.39 -15.48 2.00
N SER A 190 -4.66 -14.18 1.98
CA SER A 190 -5.11 -13.45 3.18
C SER A 190 -6.36 -14.06 3.83
N LYS A 191 -7.29 -14.55 3.02
CA LYS A 191 -8.51 -15.24 3.48
C LYS A 191 -8.26 -16.51 4.30
N LYS A 192 -7.12 -17.19 4.09
CA LYS A 192 -6.73 -18.35 4.92
C LYS A 192 -6.17 -17.88 6.27
N LEU A 193 -5.49 -16.74 6.28
CA LEU A 193 -4.94 -16.13 7.50
C LEU A 193 -6.04 -15.53 8.40
N SER A 194 -7.13 -15.04 7.82
CA SER A 194 -8.27 -14.51 8.58
C SER A 194 -9.07 -15.59 9.33
N GLN A 195 -8.87 -16.87 9.01
CA GLN A 195 -9.52 -17.99 9.70
C GLN A 195 -8.73 -18.31 10.97
N LYS A 196 -9.32 -18.02 12.14
CA LYS A 196 -8.74 -18.00 13.50
C LYS A 196 -7.99 -19.24 14.03
N ASN A 197 -7.69 -20.26 13.21
CA ASN A 197 -7.13 -21.54 13.68
C ASN A 197 -5.88 -22.03 12.94
N THR A 198 -5.19 -21.19 12.17
CA THR A 198 -4.01 -21.67 11.42
C THR A 198 -2.75 -20.98 11.93
N GLU A 199 -1.95 -21.71 12.71
CA GLU A 199 -0.52 -21.43 12.88
C GLU A 199 0.16 -21.56 11.51
N LEU A 200 0.07 -20.51 10.69
CA LEU A 200 0.76 -20.47 9.41
C LEU A 200 2.17 -19.97 9.65
N LYS A 201 3.12 -20.88 9.42
CA LYS A 201 4.55 -20.57 9.35
C LYS A 201 4.80 -19.85 8.01
N PHE A 202 5.27 -18.61 8.09
CA PHE A 202 5.85 -17.87 6.98
C PHE A 202 7.33 -18.26 6.83
#